data_AF-A0A369QB48-F1
#
_entry.id   AF-A0A369QB48-F1
#
_cell.length_a   1.000
_cell.length_b   1.000
_cell.length_c   1.000
_cell.angle_alpha   90.00
_cell.angle_beta   90.00
_cell.angle_gamma   90.00
#
_symmetry.space_group_name_H-M   'P 1'
#
loop_
_entity.id
_entity.type
_entity.pdbx_description
1 polymer ?
#
loop_
_entity_poly.entity_id
_entity_poly.type
_entity_poly.pdbx_seq_one_letter_code
_entity_poly.pdbx_strand_id
1 'polypeptide(L)'
;MEFLYQLSLFLLLLSGACKPVGTSATTVPVPMKNSSGYRQLAESRLGGKVQYAFNETHTLVLGFSSEPMAAPGITHLLRFLVIALKDNRLLYEDQIANAQVEWYNNAQLKIRTSPGILQNQLNQPKNYYLYDLETQQKLVPGAQKL
;
A
#
# COMPACT_ATOMS: atom_id res chain seq x y z
N MET A 1 -43.32 -37.71 -22.35
CA MET A 1 -42.00 -38.36 -22.47
C MET A 1 -41.02 -37.51 -21.67
N GLU A 2 -41.08 -37.54 -20.33
CA GLU A 2 -40.56 -38.63 -19.47
C GLU A 2 -39.07 -38.86 -19.74
N PHE A 3 -38.15 -38.38 -18.89
CA PHE A 3 -37.49 -39.06 -17.75
C PHE A 3 -35.99 -38.63 -17.92
N LEU A 4 -35.07 -38.47 -16.96
CA LEU A 4 -34.95 -38.82 -15.55
C LEU A 4 -33.84 -37.97 -14.91
N TYR A 5 -34.01 -37.77 -13.61
CA TYR A 5 -33.01 -37.44 -12.60
C TYR A 5 -31.82 -38.44 -12.57
N GLN A 6 -30.60 -37.94 -12.41
CA GLN A 6 -29.49 -38.60 -11.67
C GLN A 6 -28.71 -37.50 -10.95
N LEU A 7 -28.84 -37.25 -9.64
CA LEU A 7 -28.62 -38.12 -8.48
C LEU A 7 -27.29 -38.88 -8.54
N SER A 8 -26.18 -38.16 -8.42
CA SER A 8 -24.92 -38.75 -7.93
C SER A 8 -24.72 -38.33 -6.48
N LEU A 9 -25.38 -39.09 -5.61
CA LEU A 9 -25.20 -39.15 -4.18
C LEU A 9 -23.86 -39.89 -3.93
N PHE A 10 -22.72 -39.21 -4.07
CA PHE A 10 -21.43 -39.80 -3.67
C PHE A 10 -21.14 -39.49 -2.21
N LEU A 11 -21.56 -40.46 -1.40
CA LEU A 11 -21.07 -40.85 -0.08
C LEU A 11 -20.14 -39.87 0.66
N LEU A 12 -20.71 -39.34 1.75
CA LEU A 12 -20.10 -39.35 3.08
C LEU A 12 -19.19 -40.57 3.27
N LEU A 13 -17.92 -40.33 3.60
CA LEU A 13 -17.14 -41.00 4.65
C LEU A 13 -15.67 -40.63 4.44
N LEU A 14 -15.13 -39.82 5.35
CA LEU A 14 -13.78 -39.95 5.91
C LEU A 14 -13.62 -38.86 6.98
N SER A 15 -14.30 -39.08 8.10
CA SER A 15 -13.99 -38.45 9.38
C SER A 15 -12.64 -38.96 9.88
N GLY A 16 -11.55 -38.38 9.36
CA GLY A 16 -10.21 -38.51 9.90
C GLY A 16 -10.04 -37.57 11.10
N ALA A 17 -10.29 -38.07 12.30
CA ALA A 17 -10.02 -37.37 13.55
C ALA A 17 -8.51 -37.35 13.84
N CYS A 18 -7.79 -36.35 13.30
CA CYS A 18 -6.49 -35.98 13.82
C CYS A 18 -6.67 -35.14 15.09
N LYS A 19 -6.31 -35.70 16.25
CA LYS A 19 -6.14 -34.92 17.49
C LYS A 19 -4.76 -34.26 17.47
N PRO A 20 -4.63 -32.93 17.46
CA PRO A 20 -3.37 -32.31 17.84
C PRO A 20 -3.23 -32.34 19.36
N VAL A 21 -2.13 -32.96 19.79
CA VAL A 21 -1.57 -32.95 21.14
C VAL A 21 -1.50 -31.52 21.67
N GLY A 22 -2.00 -31.34 22.89
CA GLY A 22 -1.96 -30.06 23.60
C GLY A 22 -0.52 -29.55 23.74
N THR A 23 -0.29 -28.35 23.22
CA THR A 23 0.78 -27.49 23.68
C THR A 23 0.10 -26.24 24.22
N SER A 24 0.06 -26.11 25.55
CA SER A 24 -0.31 -24.87 26.22
C SER A 24 0.74 -23.83 25.89
N ALA A 25 0.55 -23.10 24.79
CA ALA A 25 1.22 -21.84 24.58
C ALA A 25 0.54 -20.83 25.50
N THR A 26 1.20 -20.49 26.60
CA THR A 26 0.93 -19.30 27.39
C THR A 26 0.97 -18.11 26.44
N THR A 27 -0.21 -17.73 25.96
CA THR A 27 -0.41 -16.50 25.20
C THR A 27 -0.29 -15.38 26.22
N VAL A 28 0.92 -14.83 26.33
CA VAL A 28 1.07 -13.50 26.93
C VAL A 28 0.12 -12.60 26.14
N PRO A 29 -0.83 -11.89 26.79
CA PRO A 29 -1.64 -10.92 26.09
C PRO A 29 -0.68 -9.81 25.66
N VAL A 30 -0.22 -9.86 24.42
CA VAL A 30 0.33 -8.68 23.76
C VAL A 30 -0.83 -7.70 23.80
N PRO A 31 -0.69 -6.53 24.45
CA PRO A 31 -1.74 -5.54 24.43
C PRO A 31 -1.87 -5.12 22.96
N MET A 32 -2.90 -5.65 22.28
CA MET A 32 -3.36 -5.14 21.00
C MET A 32 -3.91 -3.75 21.29
N LYS A 33 -2.96 -2.80 21.31
CA LYS A 33 -3.16 -1.37 21.28
C LYS A 33 -3.91 -1.10 19.99
N ASN A 34 -5.25 -1.03 20.05
CA ASN A 34 -6.20 -0.60 19.01
C ASN A 34 -5.50 0.06 17.81
N SER A 35 -4.93 -0.73 16.91
CA SER A 35 -4.34 -0.21 15.70
C SER A 35 -5.51 0.12 14.82
N SER A 36 -5.72 1.42 14.59
CA SER A 36 -6.74 1.91 13.66
C SER A 36 -6.64 1.14 12.34
N GLY A 37 -7.77 0.71 11.77
CA GLY A 37 -7.82 -0.27 10.67
C GLY A 37 -6.90 0.07 9.49
N TYR A 38 -6.71 1.37 9.20
CA TYR A 38 -5.75 1.83 8.18
C TYR A 38 -4.30 1.39 8.44
N ARG A 39 -3.86 1.29 9.70
CA ARG A 39 -2.48 0.85 10.03
C ARG A 39 -2.28 -0.61 9.70
N GLN A 40 -3.22 -1.46 10.11
CA GLN A 40 -3.17 -2.88 9.81
C GLN A 40 -3.22 -3.13 8.30
N LEU A 41 -4.07 -2.40 7.58
CA LEU A 41 -4.12 -2.45 6.12
C LEU A 41 -2.78 -2.05 5.50
N ALA A 42 -2.22 -0.90 5.90
CA ALA A 42 -0.97 -0.41 5.36
C ALA A 42 0.22 -1.33 5.63
N GLU A 43 0.36 -1.82 6.87
CA GLU A 43 1.42 -2.74 7.29
C GLU A 43 1.34 -4.07 6.55
N SER A 44 0.13 -4.60 6.31
CA SER A 44 -0.06 -5.84 5.55
C SER A 44 0.30 -5.73 4.06
N ARG A 45 0.17 -4.54 3.47
CA ARG A 45 0.44 -4.30 2.04
C ARG A 45 1.89 -3.92 1.77
N LEU A 46 2.43 -2.99 2.56
CA LEU A 46 3.76 -2.42 2.33
C LEU A 46 4.88 -3.27 2.94
N GLY A 47 4.57 -3.99 4.02
CA GLY A 47 5.58 -4.66 4.84
C GLY A 47 6.58 -3.69 5.49
N GLY A 48 7.43 -4.23 6.36
CA GLY A 48 8.48 -3.45 7.02
C GLY A 48 7.96 -2.29 7.89
N LYS A 49 8.79 -1.25 8.02
CA LYS A 49 8.44 -0.06 8.82
C LYS A 49 7.67 0.95 7.97
N VAL A 50 6.37 1.05 8.22
CA VAL A 50 5.49 2.01 7.55
C VAL A 50 5.50 3.35 8.26
N GLN A 51 5.64 4.43 7.49
CA GLN A 51 5.46 5.81 7.90
C GLN A 51 4.09 6.30 7.41
N TYR A 52 3.52 7.28 8.13
CA TYR A 52 2.17 7.76 7.89
C TYR A 52 2.16 9.30 7.82
N ALA A 53 1.43 9.85 6.86
CA ALA A 53 1.15 11.27 6.74
C ALA A 53 -0.34 11.50 6.45
N PHE A 54 -1.01 12.28 7.29
CA PHE A 54 -2.42 12.65 7.09
C PHE A 54 -2.53 13.81 6.11
N ASN A 55 -3.60 13.85 5.31
CA ASN A 55 -3.95 15.08 4.60
C ASN A 55 -4.45 16.13 5.61
N GLU A 56 -4.56 17.39 5.17
CA GLU A 56 -4.93 18.52 6.02
C GLU A 56 -6.30 18.30 6.72
N THR A 57 -7.27 17.75 5.99
CA THR A 57 -8.62 17.45 6.52
C THR A 57 -8.70 16.19 7.38
N HIS A 58 -7.62 15.43 7.54
CA HIS A 58 -7.60 14.16 8.27
C HIS A 58 -8.67 13.16 7.79
N THR A 59 -8.99 13.19 6.50
CA THR A 59 -9.93 12.28 5.84
C THR A 59 -9.20 11.12 5.16
N LEU A 60 -7.95 11.36 4.76
CA LEU A 60 -7.09 10.42 4.07
C LEU A 60 -5.76 10.27 4.81
N VAL A 61 -5.15 9.09 4.69
CA VAL A 61 -3.80 8.82 5.17
C VAL A 61 -2.94 8.24 4.06
N LEU A 62 -1.75 8.81 3.88
CA LEU A 62 -0.67 8.30 3.05
C LEU A 62 0.19 7.38 3.93
N GLY A 63 0.23 6.09 3.59
CA GLY A 63 1.17 5.13 4.16
C GLY A 63 2.32 4.91 3.19
N PHE A 64 3.57 4.93 3.66
CA PHE A 64 4.73 4.68 2.80
C PHE A 64 5.85 3.96 3.54
N SER A 65 6.57 3.10 2.81
CA SER A 65 7.79 2.46 3.25
C SER A 65 8.90 2.72 2.23
N SER A 66 10.10 2.94 2.75
CA SER A 66 11.32 3.09 1.97
C SER A 66 12.35 2.14 2.54
N GLU A 67 12.92 1.30 1.69
CA GLU A 67 14.03 0.43 2.10
C GLU A 67 15.25 1.31 2.47
N PRO A 68 15.87 1.10 3.65
CA PRO A 68 17.03 1.90 4.06
C PRO A 68 18.20 1.72 3.08
N MET A 69 19.01 2.77 2.94
CA MET A 69 20.22 2.77 2.11
C MET A 69 21.12 1.58 2.46
N ALA A 70 21.19 0.58 1.58
CA ALA A 70 22.10 -0.54 1.73
C ALA A 70 23.52 -0.21 1.20
N ALA A 71 23.65 0.65 0.19
CA ALA A 71 24.94 1.14 -0.32
C ALA A 71 24.74 2.34 -1.28
N PRO A 72 25.77 3.19 -1.48
CA PRO A 72 25.79 4.19 -2.56
C PRO A 72 25.56 3.52 -3.93
N GLY A 73 24.70 4.11 -4.77
CA GLY A 73 24.38 3.60 -6.11
C GLY A 73 23.24 2.57 -6.16
N ILE A 74 22.63 2.23 -5.03
CA ILE A 74 21.43 1.38 -5.01
C ILE A 74 20.19 2.24 -5.27
N THR A 75 19.33 1.75 -6.17
CA THR A 75 18.03 2.35 -6.45
C THR A 75 17.10 2.20 -5.25
N HIS A 76 16.56 3.30 -4.74
CA HIS A 76 15.62 3.30 -3.63
C HIS A 76 14.23 2.95 -4.11
N LEU A 77 13.62 1.91 -3.55
CA LEU A 77 12.24 1.59 -3.87
C LEU A 77 11.31 2.24 -2.84
N LEU A 78 10.52 3.21 -3.28
CA LEU A 78 9.41 3.75 -2.50
C LEU A 78 8.17 2.90 -2.78
N ARG A 79 7.54 2.38 -1.74
CA ARG A 79 6.20 1.77 -1.82
C ARG A 79 5.25 2.63 -1.01
N PHE A 80 4.10 2.98 -1.57
CA PHE A 80 3.14 3.82 -0.87
C PHE A 80 1.70 3.51 -1.27
N LEU A 81 0.77 3.92 -0.40
CA LEU A 81 -0.65 3.77 -0.59
C LEU A 81 -1.43 4.90 0.09
N VAL A 82 -2.65 5.14 -0.37
CA VAL A 82 -3.59 6.10 0.22
C VAL A 82 -4.83 5.36 0.67
N ILE A 83 -5.24 5.61 1.92
CA ILE A 83 -6.41 4.99 2.55
C ILE A 83 -7.40 6.09 2.96
N ALA A 84 -8.68 5.89 2.63
CA ALA A 84 -9.77 6.67 3.19
C ALA A 84 -10.06 6.22 4.62
N LEU A 85 -10.03 7.15 5.57
CA LEU A 85 -10.14 6.83 7.01
C LEU A 85 -11.57 6.48 7.43
N LYS A 86 -12.58 6.98 6.71
CA LYS A 86 -14.00 6.78 7.02
C LYS A 86 -14.41 5.31 7.00
N ASP A 87 -13.92 4.57 6.01
CA ASP A 87 -14.30 3.19 5.69
C ASP A 87 -13.09 2.24 5.60
N ASN A 88 -11.88 2.72 5.95
CA ASN A 88 -10.61 2.01 5.78
C ASN A 88 -10.40 1.48 4.36
N ARG A 89 -10.87 2.21 3.34
CA ARG A 89 -10.80 1.79 1.94
C ARG A 89 -9.48 2.23 1.30
N LEU A 90 -8.81 1.29 0.63
CA LEU A 90 -7.66 1.59 -0.24
C LEU A 90 -8.13 2.40 -1.45
N LEU A 91 -7.55 3.58 -1.65
CA LEU A 91 -7.85 4.45 -2.79
C LEU A 91 -6.79 4.36 -3.89
N TYR A 92 -5.52 4.24 -3.50
CA TYR A 92 -4.39 4.21 -4.41
C TYR A 92 -3.23 3.44 -3.81
N GLU A 93 -2.45 2.76 -4.65
CA GLU A 93 -1.24 2.05 -4.27
C GLU A 93 -0.26 2.06 -5.45
N ASP A 94 1.01 2.31 -5.17
CA ASP A 94 2.04 2.37 -6.19
C ASP A 94 3.44 2.11 -5.59
N GLN A 95 4.38 1.79 -6.48
CA GLN A 95 5.77 1.50 -6.17
C GLN A 95 6.68 2.16 -7.21
N ILE A 96 7.53 3.08 -6.75
CA ILE A 96 8.35 3.91 -7.64
C ILE A 96 9.81 3.92 -7.17
N ALA A 97 10.71 3.68 -8.13
CA ALA A 97 12.14 3.80 -7.92
C ALA A 97 12.59 5.26 -7.78
N ASN A 98 13.53 5.50 -6.86
CA ASN A 98 14.18 6.77 -6.57
C ASN A 98 13.18 7.93 -6.36
N ALA A 99 12.07 7.65 -5.69
CA ALA A 99 10.99 8.62 -5.54
C ALA A 99 10.76 9.03 -4.08
N GLN A 100 10.11 10.19 -3.93
CA GLN A 100 9.54 10.70 -2.69
C GLN A 100 8.09 11.07 -2.95
N VAL A 101 7.23 10.86 -1.95
CA VAL A 101 5.80 11.17 -2.00
C VAL A 101 5.41 12.01 -0.79
N GLU A 102 4.64 13.06 -1.03
CA GLU A 102 4.09 13.94 0.00
C GLU A 102 2.70 14.43 -0.42
N TRP A 103 1.88 14.88 0.53
CA TRP A 103 0.64 15.57 0.20
C TRP A 103 0.94 16.92 -0.45
N TYR A 104 0.28 17.21 -1.57
CA TYR A 104 0.24 18.56 -2.15
C TYR A 104 -0.95 19.35 -1.60
N ASN A 105 -2.11 18.71 -1.54
CA ASN A 105 -3.34 19.22 -0.93
C ASN A 105 -4.22 18.03 -0.48
N ASN A 106 -5.49 18.26 -0.20
CA ASN A 106 -6.41 17.23 0.31
C ASN A 106 -6.69 16.06 -0.64
N ALA A 107 -6.52 16.24 -1.95
CA ALA A 107 -6.85 15.26 -2.98
C ALA A 107 -5.67 14.90 -3.91
N GLN A 108 -4.52 15.55 -3.73
CA GLN A 108 -3.38 15.40 -4.63
C GLN A 108 -2.10 15.04 -3.89
N LEU A 109 -1.36 14.11 -4.47
CA LEU A 109 -0.01 13.76 -4.05
C LEU A 109 1.01 14.48 -4.94
N LYS A 110 2.10 14.96 -4.35
CA LYS A 110 3.28 15.39 -5.10
C LYS A 110 4.30 14.27 -5.06
N ILE A 111 4.65 13.76 -6.24
CA ILE A 111 5.62 12.69 -6.41
C ILE A 111 6.85 13.27 -7.08
N ARG A 112 7.98 13.27 -6.36
CA ARG A 112 9.29 13.72 -6.85
C ARG A 112 10.12 12.49 -7.20
N THR A 113 10.69 12.44 -8.39
CA THR A 113 11.54 11.34 -8.87
C THR A 113 12.95 11.83 -9.10
N SER A 114 13.92 11.11 -8.58
CA SER A 114 15.34 11.38 -8.79
C SER A 114 15.89 10.43 -9.86
N PRO A 115 16.74 10.91 -10.79
CA PRO A 115 17.43 10.01 -11.71
C PRO A 115 18.37 9.08 -10.92
N GLY A 116 18.46 7.82 -11.36
CA GLY A 116 19.31 6.81 -10.71
C GLY A 116 20.83 7.04 -10.90
N ILE A 117 21.22 7.96 -11.79
CA ILE A 117 22.62 8.34 -12.02
C ILE A 117 22.79 9.82 -11.64
N LEU A 118 23.75 10.11 -10.77
CA LEU A 118 24.15 11.46 -10.38
C LEU A 118 24.82 12.18 -11.56
N GLN A 119 24.04 12.63 -12.54
CA GLN A 119 24.52 13.63 -13.51
C GLN A 119 24.51 15.00 -12.84
N ASN A 120 25.66 15.70 -12.93
CA ASN A 120 25.94 17.04 -12.39
C ASN A 120 24.69 17.88 -12.09
N GLN A 121 24.49 18.20 -10.82
CA GLN A 121 23.25 18.73 -10.22
C GLN A 121 22.86 20.16 -10.65
N LEU A 122 23.58 20.77 -11.59
CA LEU A 122 23.46 22.20 -11.87
C LEU A 122 22.24 22.59 -12.73
N ASN A 123 21.60 21.66 -13.44
CA ASN A 123 20.51 21.98 -14.38
C ASN A 123 19.40 20.92 -14.50
N GLN A 124 19.15 20.11 -13.46
CA GLN A 124 18.09 19.10 -13.58
C GLN A 124 16.70 19.75 -13.50
N PRO A 125 15.80 19.49 -14.48
CA PRO A 125 14.42 19.96 -14.39
C PRO A 125 13.78 19.44 -13.12
N LYS A 126 12.80 20.18 -12.59
CA LYS A 126 12.01 19.74 -11.44
C LYS A 126 11.25 18.46 -11.84
N ASN A 127 11.82 17.30 -11.56
CA ASN A 127 11.24 16.00 -11.85
C ASN A 127 10.18 15.65 -10.80
N TYR A 128 9.06 16.35 -10.84
CA TYR A 128 7.89 15.98 -10.07
C TYR A 128 6.63 16.05 -10.93
N TYR A 129 5.63 15.31 -10.48
CA TYR A 129 4.27 15.42 -10.99
C TYR A 129 3.30 15.43 -9.81
N LEU A 130 2.10 15.93 -10.06
CA LEU A 130 0.99 15.78 -9.14
C LEU A 130 0.17 14.56 -9.57
N TYR A 131 -0.24 13.75 -8.62
CA TYR A 131 -1.19 12.66 -8.86
C TYR A 131 -2.50 13.02 -8.19
N ASP A 132 -3.56 13.09 -8.97
CA ASP A 132 -4.89 13.45 -8.53
C ASP A 132 -5.68 12.19 -8.16
N LEU A 133 -6.09 12.09 -6.88
CA LEU A 133 -6.72 10.87 -6.35
C LEU A 133 -8.17 10.69 -6.81
N GLU A 134 -8.85 11.78 -7.19
CA GLU A 134 -10.24 11.73 -7.65
C GLU A 134 -10.31 11.28 -9.11
N THR A 135 -9.49 11.89 -9.96
CA THR A 135 -9.44 11.59 -11.39
C THR A 135 -8.50 10.43 -11.73
N GLN A 136 -7.63 10.04 -10.80
CA GLN A 136 -6.56 9.06 -11.01
C GLN A 136 -5.60 9.44 -12.15
N GLN A 137 -5.36 10.75 -12.32
CA GLN A 137 -4.52 11.27 -13.39
C GLN A 137 -3.21 11.86 -12.89
N LYS A 138 -2.16 11.68 -13.70
CA LYS A 138 -0.87 12.33 -13.54
C LYS A 138 -0.89 13.70 -14.21
N LEU A 139 -0.64 14.75 -13.43
CA LEU A 139 -0.55 16.13 -13.85
C LEU A 139 0.91 16.58 -13.84
N VAL A 140 1.46 16.91 -15.01
CA VAL A 140 2.82 17.44 -15.14
C VAL A 140 2.77 18.96 -15.06
N PRO A 141 3.40 19.60 -14.05
CA PRO A 141 3.51 21.05 -13.99
C PRO A 141 4.28 21.56 -15.21
N GLY A 142 3.62 22.35 -16.06
CA GLY A 142 4.22 22.90 -17.29
C GLY A 142 3.72 22.29 -18.60
N ALA A 143 2.75 21.38 -18.59
CA ALA A 143 2.09 20.91 -19.82
C ALA A 143 1.02 21.88 -20.37
N GLN A 144 1.02 23.14 -19.92
CA GLN A 144 0.27 24.21 -20.59
C GLN A 144 1.16 24.76 -21.71
N LYS A 145 0.89 24.30 -22.94
CA LYS A 145 1.39 24.95 -24.15
C LYS A 145 0.91 26.40 -24.18
N LEU A 146 1.85 27.33 -24.32
CA LEU A 146 1.65 28.50 -25.17
C LEU A 146 2.31 28.19 -26.52
#